data_AF-A0A4Y1ZB82-F1
#
_entry.id   AF-A0A4Y1ZB82-F1
#
_cell.length_a   1.000
_cell.length_b   1.000
_cell.length_c   1.000
_cell.angle_alpha   90.00
_cell.angle_beta   90.00
_cell.angle_gamma   90.00
#
_symmetry.space_group_name_H-M   'P 1'
#
loop_
_entity.id
_entity.type
_entity.pdbx_description
1 polymer ?
#
loop_
_entity_poly.entity_id
_entity_poly.type
_entity_poly.pdbx_seq_one_letter_code
_entity_poly.pdbx_strand_id
1 'polypeptide(L)'
;MQIDEAEQVIKEILPEKRFVHSVGVSETAGKLANRYGGDVYKARLAGMLHDIVKYFSDDELKALILRKPGTWSDCLKYSDKLWHAPAGAVYVQESSRLTIRIF
;
A
#
# COMPACT_ATOMS: atom_id res chain seq x y z
N MET A 1 13.70 -2.94 -1.97
CA MET A 1 12.87 -3.94 -1.29
C MET A 1 12.40 -4.96 -2.31
N GLN A 2 12.71 -6.24 -2.11
CA GLN A 2 12.26 -7.31 -2.99
C GLN A 2 10.77 -7.60 -2.79
N ILE A 3 10.11 -8.18 -3.79
CA ILE A 3 8.68 -8.55 -3.69
C ILE A 3 8.46 -9.56 -2.57
N ASP A 4 9.39 -10.49 -2.37
CA ASP A 4 9.30 -11.52 -1.32
C ASP A 4 9.33 -10.91 0.09
N GLU A 5 10.10 -9.83 0.29
CA GLU A 5 10.12 -9.07 1.55
C GLU A 5 8.76 -8.38 1.78
N ALA A 6 8.17 -7.82 0.73
CA ALA A 6 6.84 -7.21 0.77
C ALA A 6 5.78 -8.24 1.18
N GLU A 7 5.85 -9.43 0.59
CA GLU A 7 4.92 -10.54 0.83
C GLU A 7 4.97 -11.00 2.29
N GLN A 8 6.18 -11.16 2.85
CA GLN A 8 6.37 -11.52 4.25
C GLN A 8 5.74 -10.50 5.18
N VAL A 9 5.99 -9.21 4.96
CA VAL A 9 5.44 -8.14 5.81
C VAL A 9 3.92 -8.08 5.73
N ILE A 10 3.35 -8.21 4.54
CA ILE A 10 1.89 -8.19 4.38
C ILE A 10 1.24 -9.40 5.05
N LYS A 11 1.87 -10.58 4.97
CA LYS A 11 1.37 -11.80 5.60
C LYS A 11 1.28 -11.68 7.13
N GLU A 12 2.16 -10.88 7.74
CA GLU A 12 2.13 -10.61 9.19
C GLU A 12 1.04 -9.59 9.58
N ILE A 13 0.72 -8.65 8.69
CA ILE A 13 -0.18 -7.52 8.99
C ILE A 13 -1.64 -7.81 8.61
N LEU A 14 -1.85 -8.50 7.48
CA LEU A 14 -3.17 -8.66 6.89
C LEU A 14 -3.78 -10.03 7.22
N PRO A 15 -5.12 -10.10 7.42
CA PRO A 15 -5.82 -11.38 7.47
C PRO A 15 -5.63 -12.17 6.17
N GLU A 16 -5.62 -13.51 6.26
CA GLU A 16 -5.37 -14.44 5.14
C GLU A 16 -6.13 -14.07 3.86
N LYS A 17 -7.44 -13.79 3.97
CA LYS A 17 -8.27 -13.41 2.83
C LYS A 17 -7.76 -12.15 2.10
N ARG A 18 -7.25 -11.17 2.85
CA ARG A 18 -6.72 -9.92 2.30
C ARG A 18 -5.30 -10.11 1.76
N PHE A 19 -4.50 -10.96 2.40
CA PHE A 19 -3.20 -11.37 1.87
C PHE A 19 -3.36 -11.98 0.46
N VAL A 20 -4.22 -12.99 0.31
CA VAL A 20 -4.51 -13.63 -0.98
C VAL A 20 -5.02 -12.62 -2.02
N HIS A 21 -5.87 -11.68 -1.62
CA HIS A 21 -6.30 -10.58 -2.48
C HIS A 21 -5.12 -9.74 -2.98
N SER A 22 -4.20 -9.37 -2.09
CA SER A 22 -3.03 -8.54 -2.42
C SER A 22 -2.07 -9.26 -3.36
N VAL A 23 -1.87 -10.57 -3.18
CA VAL A 23 -1.11 -11.42 -4.12
C VAL A 23 -1.75 -11.40 -5.50
N GLY A 24 -3.06 -11.62 -5.59
CA GLY A 24 -3.79 -11.59 -6.87
C GLY A 24 -3.74 -10.23 -7.56
N VAL A 25 -3.82 -9.12 -6.81
CA VAL A 25 -3.65 -7.76 -7.33
C VAL A 25 -2.23 -7.53 -7.82
N SER A 26 -1.20 -7.97 -7.08
CA SER A 26 0.21 -7.90 -7.49
C SER A 26 0.44 -8.61 -8.83
N GLU A 27 -0.02 -9.84 -8.97
CA GLU A 27 0.11 -10.60 -10.22
C GLU A 27 -0.61 -9.92 -11.39
N THR A 28 -1.83 -9.45 -11.16
CA THR A 28 -2.63 -8.78 -12.19
C THR A 28 -1.99 -7.47 -12.61
N ALA A 29 -1.49 -6.67 -11.67
CA ALA A 29 -0.76 -5.44 -11.94
C ALA A 29 0.51 -5.71 -12.78
N GLY A 30 1.25 -6.78 -12.47
CA GLY A 30 2.40 -7.21 -13.27
C GLY A 30 2.02 -7.60 -14.70
N LYS A 31 0.92 -8.37 -14.87
CA LYS A 31 0.39 -8.76 -16.20
C LYS A 31 -0.03 -7.53 -17.01
N LEU A 32 -0.69 -6.56 -16.38
CA LEU A 32 -1.12 -5.31 -17.02
C LEU A 32 0.09 -4.45 -17.40
N ALA A 33 1.06 -4.29 -16.51
CA ALA A 33 2.28 -3.55 -16.81
C ALA A 33 3.03 -4.18 -18.00
N ASN A 34 3.20 -5.51 -18.02
CA ASN A 34 3.83 -6.19 -19.14
C ASN A 34 3.06 -5.97 -20.46
N ARG A 35 1.72 -6.00 -20.41
CA ARG A 35 0.88 -5.79 -21.60
C ARG A 35 0.92 -4.37 -22.15
N TYR A 36 0.99 -3.38 -21.28
CA TYR A 36 0.88 -1.97 -21.65
C TYR A 36 2.20 -1.19 -21.60
N GLY A 37 3.35 -1.89 -21.45
CA GLY A 37 4.67 -1.27 -21.45
C GLY A 37 5.06 -0.56 -20.15
N GLY A 38 4.41 -0.89 -19.03
CA GLY A 38 4.77 -0.42 -17.70
C GLY A 38 5.89 -1.24 -17.05
N ASP A 39 6.48 -0.69 -15.99
CA ASP A 39 7.46 -1.39 -15.16
C ASP A 39 6.76 -2.51 -14.36
N VAL A 40 6.98 -3.76 -14.78
CA VAL A 40 6.37 -4.96 -14.18
C VAL A 40 6.71 -5.07 -12.70
N TYR A 41 7.94 -4.78 -12.32
CA TYR A 41 8.40 -4.91 -10.95
C TYR A 41 7.71 -3.87 -10.05
N LYS A 42 7.71 -2.59 -10.47
CA LYS A 42 7.03 -1.53 -9.72
C LYS A 42 5.52 -1.78 -9.61
N ALA A 43 4.89 -2.26 -10.68
CA ALA A 43 3.46 -2.57 -10.68
C ALA A 43 3.13 -3.71 -9.70
N ARG A 44 3.92 -4.79 -9.70
CA ARG A 44 3.77 -5.89 -8.74
C ARG A 44 3.94 -5.41 -7.31
N LEU A 45 4.97 -4.59 -7.05
CA LEU A 45 5.26 -4.07 -5.72
C LEU A 45 4.14 -3.14 -5.21
N ALA A 46 3.66 -2.24 -6.05
CA ALA A 46 2.54 -1.36 -5.73
C ALA A 46 1.25 -2.16 -5.46
N GLY A 47 0.94 -3.14 -6.32
CA GLY A 47 -0.23 -4.00 -6.14
C GLY A 47 -0.18 -4.84 -4.86
N MET A 48 1.02 -5.30 -4.50
CA MET A 48 1.27 -6.03 -3.26
C MET A 48 0.96 -5.14 -2.04
N LEU A 49 1.48 -3.91 -2.00
CA LEU A 49 1.40 -3.03 -0.82
C LEU A 49 0.12 -2.17 -0.71
N HIS A 50 -0.73 -2.14 -1.74
CA HIS A 50 -1.80 -1.13 -1.86
C HIS A 50 -2.78 -1.08 -0.66
N ASP A 51 -3.03 -2.23 -0.03
CA ASP A 51 -3.98 -2.42 1.07
C ASP A 51 -3.29 -2.70 2.42
N ILE A 52 -1.98 -2.44 2.54
CA ILE A 52 -1.16 -2.85 3.70
C ILE A 52 -1.68 -2.34 5.06
N VAL A 53 -2.33 -1.17 5.09
CA VAL A 53 -2.94 -0.60 6.30
C VAL A 53 -4.47 -0.71 6.33
N LYS A 54 -5.08 -1.55 5.48
CA LYS A 54 -6.54 -1.63 5.32
C LYS A 54 -7.32 -1.94 6.60
N TYR A 55 -6.66 -2.61 7.55
CA TYR A 55 -7.25 -3.06 8.81
C TYR A 55 -6.78 -2.25 10.03
N PHE A 56 -6.06 -1.15 9.81
CA PHE A 56 -5.72 -0.22 10.88
C PHE A 56 -6.98 0.53 11.30
N SER A 57 -7.02 0.96 12.56
CA SER A 57 -8.10 1.80 13.07
C SER A 57 -8.11 3.18 12.40
N ASP A 58 -9.28 3.81 12.38
CA ASP A 58 -9.46 5.17 11.85
C ASP A 58 -8.49 6.17 12.47
N ASP A 59 -8.18 6.04 13.75
CA ASP A 59 -7.25 6.94 14.45
C ASP A 59 -5.80 6.71 14.02
N GLU A 60 -5.40 5.45 13.77
CA GLU A 60 -4.08 5.13 13.19
C GLU A 60 -3.96 5.67 11.77
N LEU A 61 -5.00 5.52 10.95
CA LEU A 61 -5.04 6.02 9.58
C LEU A 61 -4.95 7.55 9.54
N LYS A 62 -5.72 8.25 10.38
CA LYS A 62 -5.63 9.71 10.54
C LYS A 62 -4.25 10.14 10.98
N ALA A 63 -3.68 9.46 11.98
CA ALA A 63 -2.35 9.78 12.49
C ALA A 63 -1.28 9.66 11.39
N LEU A 64 -1.36 8.63 10.53
CA LEU A 64 -0.47 8.48 9.38
C LEU A 64 -0.65 9.60 8.36
N ILE A 65 -1.89 9.93 7.98
CA ILE A 65 -2.18 11.01 7.03
C ILE A 65 -1.64 12.35 7.53
N LEU A 66 -1.82 12.64 8.82
CA LEU A 66 -1.40 13.90 9.43
C LEU A 66 0.13 14.07 9.56
N ARG A 67 0.93 13.01 9.39
CA ARG A 67 2.41 13.12 9.33
C ARG A 67 2.92 13.79 8.06
N LYS A 68 2.10 13.84 7.01
CA LYS A 68 2.37 14.59 5.77
C LYS A 68 1.32 15.69 5.57
N PRO A 69 1.30 16.72 6.45
CA PRO A 69 0.32 17.77 6.37
C PRO A 69 0.47 18.53 5.04
N GLY A 70 -0.66 18.87 4.40
CA GLY A 70 -0.69 19.58 3.11
C GLY A 70 -0.82 18.68 1.88
N THR A 71 -0.28 17.46 1.87
CA THR A 71 -0.40 16.55 0.71
C THR A 71 -1.74 15.81 0.70
N TRP A 72 -2.18 15.33 1.87
CA TRP A 72 -3.32 14.41 1.98
C TRP A 72 -4.37 14.85 3.01
N SER A 73 -4.19 16.01 3.64
CA SER A 73 -5.05 16.48 4.72
C SER A 73 -6.52 16.66 4.32
N ASP A 74 -6.79 16.99 3.05
CA ASP A 74 -8.15 17.11 2.55
C ASP A 74 -8.88 15.76 2.47
N CYS A 75 -8.17 14.63 2.39
CA CYS A 75 -8.78 13.29 2.39
C CYS A 75 -9.60 13.03 3.66
N LEU A 76 -9.23 13.65 4.78
CA LEU A 76 -9.94 13.52 6.07
C LEU A 76 -11.33 14.16 6.06
N LYS A 77 -11.65 15.01 5.07
CA LYS A 77 -12.97 15.62 4.90
C LYS A 77 -13.97 14.69 4.21
N TYR A 78 -13.50 13.57 3.67
CA TYR A 78 -14.29 12.58 2.93
C TYR A 78 -14.38 11.26 3.71
N SER A 79 -15.00 10.24 3.10
CA SER A 79 -15.16 8.92 3.73
C SER A 79 -13.84 8.32 4.20
N ASP A 80 -13.85 7.84 5.44
CA ASP A 80 -12.91 6.92 6.09
C ASP A 80 -12.37 5.80 5.18
N LYS A 81 -13.22 5.24 4.32
CA LYS A 81 -12.84 4.22 3.35
C LYS A 81 -11.74 4.65 2.39
N LEU A 82 -11.52 5.95 2.20
CA LEU A 82 -10.47 6.48 1.32
C LEU A 82 -9.12 6.61 2.04
N TRP A 83 -9.09 6.58 3.38
CA TRP A 83 -7.90 6.95 4.16
C TRP A 83 -6.77 5.93 4.08
N HIS A 84 -7.08 4.65 3.90
CA HIS A 84 -6.08 3.59 3.80
C HIS A 84 -5.07 3.81 2.66
N ALA A 85 -5.48 4.42 1.55
CA ALA A 85 -4.59 4.66 0.42
C ALA A 85 -3.48 5.69 0.75
N PRO A 86 -3.77 6.95 1.13
CA PRO A 86 -2.74 7.90 1.52
C PRO A 86 -2.00 7.48 2.80
N ALA A 87 -2.70 6.91 3.79
CA ALA A 87 -2.05 6.38 4.99
C ALA A 87 -1.05 5.26 4.66
N GLY A 88 -1.41 4.36 3.73
CA GLY A 88 -0.55 3.27 3.28
C GLY A 88 0.70 3.80 2.57
N ALA A 89 0.57 4.83 1.75
CA ALA A 89 1.72 5.48 1.11
C ALA A 89 2.70 6.06 2.14
N VAL A 90 2.19 6.74 3.18
CA VAL A 90 3.01 7.25 4.29
C VAL A 90 3.65 6.10 5.07
N TYR A 91 2.88 5.08 5.41
CA TYR A 91 3.33 3.93 6.17
C TYR A 91 4.51 3.20 5.49
N VAL A 92 4.38 2.95 4.18
CA VAL A 92 5.44 2.31 3.38
C VAL A 92 6.68 3.20 3.28
N GLN A 93 6.50 4.51 3.09
CA GLN A 93 7.62 5.45 2.99
C GLN A 93 8.42 5.55 4.30
N GLU A 94 7.74 5.52 5.45
CA GLU A 94 8.36 5.68 6.77
C GLU A 94 8.85 4.36 7.38
N SER A 95 8.30 3.23 6.94
CA SER A 95 8.72 1.92 7.44
C SER A 95 10.15 1.64 7.00
N SER A 96 11.06 1.55 7.98
CA SER A 96 12.48 1.23 7.77
C SER A 96 12.70 -0.14 7.12
N ARG A 97 11.69 -1.02 7.21
CA ARG A 97 11.66 -2.33 6.54
C ARG A 97 11.13 -2.25 5.10
N LEU A 98 10.44 -1.17 4.73
CA LEU A 98 9.72 -1.04 3.46
C LEU A 98 10.10 0.20 2.66
N THR A 99 11.24 0.86 2.95
CA THR A 99 11.58 2.12 2.28
C THR A 99 11.73 1.89 0.77
N ILE A 100 10.79 2.43 0.00
CA ILE A 100 10.81 2.36 -1.46
C ILE A 100 10.54 3.75 -2.04
N ARG A 101 11.27 4.11 -3.11
CA ARG A 101 10.93 5.23 -4.00
C ARG A 101 10.06 4.72 -5.15
N ILE A 102 8.76 4.54 -4.94
CA ILE A 102 7.78 4.21 -6.01
C ILE A 102 7.01 5.45 -6.49
N PHE A 103 7.03 6.53 -5.71
CA PHE A 103 6.34 7.79 -5.99
C PHE A 103 7.32 8.96 -5.92
#